data_AF-A0A1G2PHU9-F1
#
_entry.id   AF-A0A1G2PHU9-F1
#
_cell.length_a   1.000
_cell.length_b   1.000
_cell.length_c   1.000
_cell.angle_alpha   90.00
_cell.angle_beta   90.00
_cell.angle_gamma   90.00
#
_symmetry.space_group_name_H-M   'P 1'
#
loop_
_entity.id
_entity.type
_entity.pdbx_description
1 polymer ?
#
loop_
_entity_poly.entity_id
_entity_poly.type
_entity_poly.pdbx_seq_one_letter_code
_entity_poly.pdbx_strand_id
1 'polypeptide(L)'
;MRRLVRREPLEMEDWIDLIEARRATFVPFLGKISLRVLGDMKFFLGQTLNRECPRNMSSFEYPLNTQGFFCLCDMWKGDDGESGEDSLWGLTREGKWWYVVGRCRIINRVPRVKELYVEDVNTQLLLTKTQKHPSEIWRVLGSFIRSAVKQRRVLFEEVEPLEDLVIAEESAASCISLKQQ
;
A
#
# COMPACT_ATOMS: atom_id res chain seq x y z
N MET A 1 -18.31 -25.16 -15.12
CA MET A 1 -17.27 -24.91 -14.09
C MET A 1 -17.84 -25.32 -12.73
N ARG A 2 -17.40 -26.45 -12.15
CA ARG A 2 -17.81 -26.83 -10.78
C ARG A 2 -16.97 -26.00 -9.79
N ARG A 3 -17.58 -25.08 -9.05
CA ARG A 3 -16.93 -24.42 -7.92
C ARG A 3 -16.87 -25.43 -6.78
N LEU A 4 -15.66 -25.88 -6.43
CA LEU A 4 -15.44 -26.59 -5.18
C LEU A 4 -15.65 -25.58 -4.05
N VAL A 5 -16.73 -25.76 -3.29
CA VAL A 5 -17.03 -24.95 -2.10
C VAL A 5 -16.76 -25.84 -0.90
N ARG A 6 -15.79 -25.47 -0.06
CA ARG A 6 -15.54 -26.15 1.22
C ARG A 6 -16.82 -26.02 2.07
N ARG A 7 -17.27 -27.13 2.64
CA ARG A 7 -18.50 -27.15 3.48
C ARG A 7 -18.25 -26.64 4.89
N GLU A 8 -17.02 -26.73 5.36
CA GLU A 8 -16.61 -26.35 6.72
C GLU A 8 -16.07 -24.91 6.74
N PRO A 9 -16.29 -24.19 7.85
CA PRO A 9 -15.64 -22.90 8.08
C PRO A 9 -14.12 -23.09 8.08
N LEU A 10 -13.41 -22.03 7.70
CA LEU A 10 -11.95 -22.00 7.76
C LEU A 10 -11.52 -21.78 9.21
N GLU A 11 -10.59 -22.62 9.68
CA GLU A 11 -9.95 -22.45 10.98
C GLU A 11 -8.96 -21.28 10.95
N MET A 12 -8.49 -20.86 12.12
CA MET A 12 -7.53 -19.74 12.21
C MET A 12 -6.23 -20.02 11.43
N GLU A 13 -5.71 -21.23 11.52
CA GLU A 13 -4.51 -21.66 10.78
C GLU A 13 -4.72 -21.62 9.26
N ASP A 14 -5.88 -22.12 8.79
CA ASP A 14 -6.25 -22.04 7.37
C ASP A 14 -6.22 -20.59 6.87
N TRP A 15 -6.71 -19.65 7.68
CA TRP A 15 -6.71 -18.23 7.33
C TRP A 15 -5.31 -17.63 7.26
N ILE A 16 -4.43 -17.98 8.20
CA ILE A 16 -3.05 -17.51 8.24
C ILE A 16 -2.31 -17.99 6.98
N ASP A 17 -2.44 -19.27 6.66
CA ASP A 17 -1.84 -19.87 5.47
C ASP A 17 -2.33 -19.21 4.19
N LEU A 18 -3.63 -18.93 4.11
CA LEU A 18 -4.19 -18.21 2.97
C LEU A 18 -3.57 -16.81 2.85
N ILE A 19 -3.59 -16.01 3.93
CA ILE A 19 -3.05 -14.64 3.94
C ILE A 19 -1.58 -14.63 3.54
N GLU A 20 -0.77 -15.54 4.08
CA GLU A 20 0.64 -15.68 3.75
C GLU A 20 0.85 -16.11 2.29
N ALA A 21 0.08 -17.08 1.78
CA ALA A 21 0.16 -17.49 0.38
C ALA A 21 -0.18 -16.33 -0.57
N ARG A 22 -1.20 -15.52 -0.24
CA ARG A 22 -1.55 -14.32 -1.03
C ARG A 22 -0.46 -13.26 -0.94
N ARG A 23 0.11 -13.01 0.24
CA ARG A 23 1.26 -12.12 0.40
C ARG A 23 2.38 -12.58 -0.51
N ALA A 24 2.86 -13.80 -0.36
CA ALA A 24 3.97 -14.38 -1.12
C ALA A 24 3.75 -14.30 -2.63
N THR A 25 2.52 -14.59 -3.09
CA THR A 25 2.14 -14.46 -4.51
C THR A 25 2.28 -13.02 -5.01
N PHE A 26 1.98 -12.04 -4.16
CA PHE A 26 1.95 -10.63 -4.55
C PHE A 26 3.27 -9.88 -4.33
N VAL A 27 4.13 -10.30 -3.40
CA VAL A 27 5.42 -9.64 -3.08
C VAL A 27 6.25 -9.30 -4.33
N PRO A 28 6.45 -10.20 -5.31
CA PRO A 28 7.27 -9.90 -6.49
C PRO A 28 6.76 -8.72 -7.34
N PHE A 29 5.50 -8.33 -7.15
CA PHE A 29 4.87 -7.24 -7.88
C PHE A 29 4.89 -5.92 -7.11
N LEU A 30 5.05 -5.93 -5.78
CA LEU A 30 5.05 -4.72 -4.95
C LEU A 30 6.08 -3.69 -5.41
N GLY A 31 7.28 -4.14 -5.79
CA GLY A 31 8.32 -3.28 -6.36
C GLY A 31 7.90 -2.53 -7.63
N LYS A 32 6.92 -3.05 -8.38
CA LYS A 32 6.47 -2.54 -9.68
C LYS A 32 5.19 -1.68 -9.57
N ILE A 33 4.60 -1.59 -8.39
CA ILE A 33 3.40 -0.78 -8.16
C ILE A 33 3.84 0.68 -8.01
N SER A 34 3.07 1.59 -8.60
CA SER A 34 3.35 3.02 -8.50
C SER A 34 3.18 3.52 -7.06
N LEU A 35 3.94 4.55 -6.68
CA LEU A 35 3.82 5.20 -5.37
C LEU A 35 2.42 5.76 -5.11
N ARG A 36 1.67 6.07 -6.18
CA ARG A 36 0.29 6.53 -6.09
C ARG A 36 -0.63 5.47 -5.47
N VAL A 37 -0.37 4.20 -5.74
CA VAL A 37 -1.10 3.06 -5.17
C VAL A 37 -0.50 2.63 -3.84
N LEU A 38 0.83 2.58 -3.76
CA LEU A 38 1.50 2.12 -2.55
C LEU A 38 1.26 3.08 -1.39
N GLY A 39 1.01 4.37 -1.63
CA GLY A 39 0.85 5.33 -0.54
C GLY A 39 2.17 5.54 0.20
N ASP A 40 2.27 6.71 0.83
CA ASP A 40 3.29 6.94 1.85
C ASP A 40 2.64 6.67 3.21
N MET A 41 3.39 6.17 4.18
CA MET A 41 2.95 6.08 5.57
C MET A 41 2.86 7.49 6.17
N LYS A 42 1.86 8.27 5.74
CA LYS A 42 1.51 9.56 6.31
C LYS A 42 0.53 9.28 7.45
N PHE A 43 1.06 9.26 8.67
CA PHE A 43 0.21 9.28 9.87
C PHE A 43 -0.71 10.52 9.80
N PHE A 44 -1.99 10.27 10.11
CA PHE A 44 -3.18 11.04 9.78
C PHE A 44 -3.10 12.58 9.66
N LEU A 45 -3.71 13.06 8.56
CA LEU A 45 -4.73 14.12 8.63
C LEU A 45 -6.01 13.50 8.05
N GLY A 46 -7.17 13.78 8.66
CA GLY A 46 -8.51 13.28 8.29
C GLY A 46 -9.03 13.72 6.92
N GLN A 47 -8.22 13.56 5.87
CA GLN A 47 -8.64 13.62 4.50
C GLN A 47 -8.19 12.32 3.84
N THR A 48 -9.08 11.81 3.01
CA THR A 48 -8.86 10.83 1.94
C THR A 48 -7.39 10.50 1.69
N LEU A 49 -7.08 9.21 1.54
CA LEU A 49 -5.87 8.68 0.89
C LEU A 49 -5.73 9.18 -0.58
N ASN A 50 -5.78 10.49 -0.78
CA ASN A 50 -5.44 11.21 -1.99
C ASN A 50 -4.35 12.19 -1.59
N ARG A 51 -3.23 12.05 -2.30
CA ARG A 51 -2.11 12.97 -2.30
C ARG A 51 -2.59 14.42 -2.21
N GLU A 52 -2.29 15.07 -1.10
CA GLU A 52 -1.83 16.46 -1.03
C GLU A 52 -1.38 16.72 0.41
N CYS A 53 -0.07 16.67 0.62
CA CYS A 53 0.53 17.15 1.87
C CYS A 53 0.97 18.60 1.63
N PRO A 54 0.62 19.55 2.52
CA PRO A 54 1.31 20.83 2.57
C PRO A 54 2.79 20.58 2.84
N ARG A 55 3.66 21.31 2.13
CA ARG A 55 5.14 21.14 2.07
C ARG A 55 5.92 21.33 3.40
N ASN A 56 5.28 21.38 4.56
CA ASN A 56 5.96 21.71 5.81
C ASN A 56 5.82 20.62 6.89
N MET A 57 6.37 19.44 6.63
CA MET A 57 6.92 18.59 7.68
C MET A 57 8.35 18.24 7.29
N SER A 58 9.28 19.10 7.72
CA SER A 58 10.71 18.86 7.63
C SER A 58 11.08 17.65 8.49
N SER A 59 11.99 16.83 7.95
CA SER A 59 12.85 15.85 8.64
C SER A 59 12.28 14.52 9.12
N PHE A 60 11.42 13.85 8.35
CA PHE A 60 11.52 12.39 8.23
C PHE A 60 11.81 12.09 6.76
N GLU A 61 13.08 11.85 6.42
CA GLU A 61 13.40 11.13 5.20
C GLU A 61 12.76 9.76 5.37
N TYR A 62 11.65 9.49 4.67
CA TYR A 62 11.04 8.16 4.64
C TYR A 62 11.79 7.36 3.57
N PRO A 63 12.74 6.48 3.94
CA PRO A 63 13.44 5.70 2.94
C PRO A 63 12.44 4.87 2.12
N LEU A 64 12.75 4.60 0.85
CA LEU A 64 11.85 3.91 -0.09
C LEU A 64 11.33 2.55 0.44
N ASN A 65 12.03 1.93 1.39
CA ASN A 65 11.65 0.69 2.06
C ASN A 65 10.49 0.85 3.08
N THR A 66 10.17 2.07 3.53
CA THR A 66 9.01 2.34 4.40
C THR A 66 7.71 2.56 3.61
N GLN A 67 7.78 2.52 2.28
CA GLN A 67 6.61 2.62 1.40
C GLN A 67 5.92 1.26 1.33
N GLY A 68 4.59 1.26 1.25
CA GLY A 68 3.83 0.02 1.30
C GLY A 68 2.35 0.26 1.50
N PHE A 69 1.57 -0.78 1.24
CA PHE A 69 0.15 -0.74 1.53
C PHE A 69 -0.07 -0.68 3.05
N PHE A 70 -0.72 0.37 3.54
CA PHE A 70 -1.07 0.50 4.95
C PHE A 70 -2.58 0.72 5.15
N CYS A 71 -3.10 0.13 6.22
CA CYS A 71 -4.49 0.19 6.62
C CYS A 71 -4.58 0.52 8.11
N LEU A 72 -5.56 1.34 8.44
CA LEU A 72 -5.78 1.85 9.79
C LEU A 72 -6.45 0.76 10.63
N CYS A 73 -5.93 0.53 11.84
CA CYS A 73 -6.59 -0.33 12.82
C CYS A 73 -7.68 0.48 13.51
N ASP A 74 -7.24 1.53 14.20
CA ASP A 74 -8.04 2.37 15.08
C ASP A 74 -7.63 3.82 14.91
N MET A 75 -8.62 4.70 14.93
CA MET A 75 -8.41 6.14 15.04
C MET A 75 -8.74 6.57 16.45
N TRP A 76 -7.75 7.12 17.14
CA TRP A 76 -7.99 7.79 18.38
C TRP A 76 -8.77 9.09 18.15
N LYS A 77 -9.74 9.33 19.04
CA LYS A 77 -10.55 10.53 19.07
C LYS A 77 -10.37 11.13 20.46
N GLY A 78 -9.66 12.24 20.55
CA GLY A 78 -9.53 13.02 21.78
C GLY A 78 -9.79 14.49 21.54
N ASP A 79 -9.65 15.26 22.61
CA ASP A 79 -9.80 16.71 22.61
C ASP A 79 -8.44 17.43 22.57
N ASP A 80 -8.47 18.74 22.33
CA ASP A 80 -7.27 19.58 22.28
C ASP A 80 -6.44 19.47 23.57
N GLY A 81 -5.16 19.15 23.42
CA GLY A 81 -4.21 18.98 24.51
C GLY A 81 -4.05 17.53 24.98
N GLU A 82 -4.99 16.63 24.64
CA GLU A 82 -4.93 15.22 24.97
C GLU A 82 -3.93 14.45 24.11
N SER A 83 -3.44 13.34 24.64
CA SER A 83 -2.58 12.40 23.94
C SER A 83 -3.27 11.06 23.78
N GLY A 84 -3.07 10.41 22.63
CA GLY A 84 -3.53 9.06 22.38
C GLY A 84 -2.72 8.37 21.32
N GLU A 85 -3.19 7.19 20.91
CA GLU A 85 -2.45 6.30 20.02
C GLU A 85 -3.29 5.94 18.80
N ASP A 86 -2.75 6.21 17.62
CA ASP A 86 -3.26 5.67 16.37
C ASP A 86 -2.42 4.45 16.00
N SER A 87 -3.06 3.42 15.47
CA SER A 87 -2.32 2.27 14.96
C SER A 87 -2.74 1.89 13.54
N LEU A 88 -1.77 1.39 12.80
CA LEU A 88 -1.93 0.93 11.43
C LEU A 88 -1.15 -0.36 11.23
N TRP A 89 -1.54 -1.10 10.21
CA TRP A 89 -0.83 -2.28 9.76
C TRP A 89 -0.66 -2.25 8.26
N GLY A 90 0.32 -2.96 7.74
CA GLY A 90 0.52 -2.96 6.30
C GLY A 90 1.64 -3.84 5.81
N LEU A 91 1.73 -3.90 4.49
CA LEU A 91 2.73 -4.66 3.76
C LEU A 91 3.70 -3.68 3.09
N THR A 92 4.96 -3.72 3.48
CA THR A 92 6.01 -2.90 2.87
C THR A 92 6.24 -3.32 1.42
N ARG A 93 6.96 -2.47 0.67
CA ARG A 93 7.38 -2.77 -0.70
C ARG A 93 8.27 -4.00 -0.81
N GLU A 94 8.95 -4.37 0.28
CA GLU A 94 9.73 -5.60 0.40
C GLU A 94 8.88 -6.84 0.75
N GLY A 95 7.58 -6.65 0.99
CA GLY A 95 6.68 -7.73 1.37
C GLY A 95 6.73 -8.11 2.86
N LYS A 96 7.23 -7.22 3.72
CA LYS A 96 7.23 -7.43 5.18
C LYS A 96 5.95 -6.89 5.79
N TRP A 97 5.39 -7.61 6.76
CA TRP A 97 4.26 -7.11 7.52
C TRP A 97 4.76 -6.18 8.61
N TRP A 98 4.24 -4.96 8.63
CA TRP A 98 4.52 -4.00 9.68
C TRP A 98 3.26 -3.68 10.46
N TYR A 99 3.42 -3.59 11.77
CA TYR A 99 2.47 -2.96 12.68
C TYR A 99 3.10 -1.67 13.20
N VAL A 100 2.35 -0.56 13.13
CA VAL A 100 2.88 0.76 13.47
C VAL A 100 1.94 1.46 14.42
N VAL A 101 2.50 2.00 15.50
CA VAL A 101 1.77 2.78 16.51
C VAL A 101 2.36 4.18 16.54
N GLY A 102 1.52 5.18 16.32
CA GLY A 102 1.86 6.59 16.45
C GLY A 102 1.23 7.14 17.72
N ARG A 103 2.05 7.67 18.63
CA ARG A 103 1.55 8.49 19.73
C ARG A 103 1.30 9.89 19.22
N CYS A 104 0.05 10.29 19.24
CA CYS A 104 -0.44 11.57 18.76
C CYS A 104 -0.82 12.46 19.94
N ARG A 105 -0.65 13.76 19.78
CA ARG A 105 -1.23 14.78 20.66
C ARG A 105 -2.05 15.74 19.82
N ILE A 106 -3.24 16.12 20.27
CA ILE A 106 -4.04 17.11 19.53
C ILE A 106 -3.61 18.51 19.94
N ILE A 107 -3.27 19.32 18.93
CA ILE A 107 -2.93 20.74 19.10
C ILE A 107 -3.74 21.53 18.07
N ASN A 108 -4.61 22.44 18.53
CA ASN A 108 -5.50 23.23 17.67
C ASN A 108 -6.39 22.36 16.76
N ARG A 109 -6.99 21.30 17.31
CA ARG A 109 -7.80 20.29 16.61
C ARG A 109 -7.07 19.50 15.54
N VAL A 110 -5.74 19.57 15.54
CA VAL A 110 -4.88 18.83 14.61
C VAL A 110 -4.08 17.78 15.38
N PRO A 111 -4.22 16.49 15.05
CA PRO A 111 -3.34 15.45 15.59
C PRO A 111 -1.89 15.71 15.14
N ARG A 112 -0.97 15.73 16.11
CA ARG A 112 0.46 15.84 15.89
C ARG A 112 1.14 14.58 16.42
N VAL A 113 1.75 13.83 15.52
CA VAL A 113 2.55 12.65 15.89
C VAL A 113 3.78 13.12 16.67
N LYS A 114 3.96 12.56 17.86
CA LYS A 114 5.10 12.82 18.74
C LYS A 114 6.13 11.70 18.65
N GLU A 115 5.66 10.46 18.65
CA GLU A 115 6.49 9.26 18.62
C GLU A 115 5.87 8.25 17.66
N LEU A 116 6.72 7.48 16.98
CA LEU A 116 6.31 6.46 16.04
C LEU A 116 7.10 5.18 16.32
N TYR A 117 6.37 4.09 16.52
CA TYR A 117 6.90 2.77 16.83
C TYR A 117 6.53 1.83 15.68
N VAL A 118 7.54 1.25 15.03
CA VAL A 118 7.37 0.28 13.93
C VAL A 118 7.85 -1.08 14.41
N GLU A 119 7.03 -2.09 14.20
CA GLU A 119 7.32 -3.48 14.53
C GLU A 119 7.18 -4.35 13.27
N ASP A 120 8.23 -5.12 12.94
CA ASP A 120 8.15 -6.18 11.93
C ASP A 120 7.45 -7.39 12.57
N VAL A 121 6.36 -7.85 11.95
CA VAL A 121 5.48 -8.87 12.52
C VAL A 121 5.27 -10.00 11.52
N ASN A 122 4.81 -11.16 11.99
CA ASN A 122 4.25 -12.20 11.12
C ASN A 122 2.71 -12.12 11.11
N THR A 123 2.04 -12.89 10.25
CA THR A 123 0.56 -12.84 10.17
C THR A 123 -0.12 -13.17 11.50
N GLN A 124 0.40 -14.12 12.29
CA GLN A 124 -0.16 -14.45 13.60
C GLN A 124 -0.11 -13.26 14.57
N LEU A 125 1.05 -12.61 14.67
CA LEU A 125 1.26 -11.46 15.53
C LEU A 125 0.48 -10.24 15.03
N LEU A 126 0.39 -10.05 13.72
CA LEU A 126 -0.44 -9.03 13.10
C LEU A 126 -1.92 -9.18 13.50
N LEU A 127 -2.48 -10.38 13.40
CA LEU A 127 -3.87 -10.65 13.80
C LEU A 127 -4.09 -10.38 15.30
N THR A 128 -3.11 -10.77 16.12
CA THR A 128 -3.15 -10.54 17.57
C THR A 128 -3.13 -9.04 17.90
N LYS A 129 -2.25 -8.26 17.27
CA LYS A 129 -2.07 -6.82 17.51
C LYS A 129 -3.25 -6.01 16.99
N THR A 130 -3.76 -6.35 15.82
CA THR A 130 -4.88 -5.63 15.18
C THR A 130 -6.24 -6.02 15.77
N GLN A 131 -6.34 -7.18 16.44
CA GLN A 131 -7.59 -7.78 16.92
C GLN A 131 -8.65 -7.95 15.81
N LYS A 132 -8.24 -7.89 14.54
CA LYS A 132 -9.13 -8.01 13.39
C LYS A 132 -9.38 -9.48 13.06
N HIS A 133 -10.58 -9.77 12.57
CA HIS A 133 -10.87 -11.09 12.05
C HIS A 133 -10.02 -11.35 10.79
N PRO A 134 -9.42 -12.55 10.60
CA PRO A 134 -8.53 -12.81 9.46
C PRO A 134 -9.19 -12.60 8.09
N SER A 135 -10.49 -12.89 7.99
CA SER A 135 -11.26 -12.63 6.76
C SER A 135 -11.30 -11.14 6.38
N GLU A 136 -11.21 -10.23 7.35
CA GLU A 136 -11.13 -8.79 7.11
C GLU A 136 -9.78 -8.42 6.50
N ILE A 137 -8.68 -8.86 7.11
CA ILE A 137 -7.32 -8.67 6.59
C ILE A 137 -7.21 -9.22 5.15
N TRP A 138 -7.70 -10.44 4.95
CA TRP A 138 -7.78 -11.08 3.64
C TRP A 138 -8.55 -10.22 2.62
N ARG A 139 -9.75 -9.76 2.98
CA ARG A 139 -10.60 -8.95 2.11
C ARG A 139 -9.94 -7.63 1.74
N VAL A 140 -9.37 -6.94 2.72
CA VAL A 140 -8.69 -5.65 2.54
C VAL A 140 -7.48 -5.82 1.63
N LEU A 141 -6.62 -6.80 1.89
CA LEU A 141 -5.47 -7.11 1.03
C LEU A 141 -5.91 -7.45 -0.40
N GLY A 142 -6.97 -8.24 -0.56
CA GLY A 142 -7.53 -8.56 -1.87
C GLY A 142 -8.07 -7.34 -2.61
N SER A 143 -8.65 -6.36 -1.89
CA SER A 143 -9.10 -5.09 -2.47
C SER A 143 -7.93 -4.27 -2.99
N PHE A 144 -6.87 -4.13 -2.18
CA PHE A 144 -5.66 -3.44 -2.57
C PHE A 144 -5.02 -4.05 -3.83
N ILE A 145 -4.86 -5.38 -3.88
CA ILE A 145 -4.30 -6.09 -5.03
C ILE A 145 -5.09 -5.80 -6.31
N ARG A 146 -6.43 -5.85 -6.25
CA ARG A 146 -7.28 -5.53 -7.42
C ARG A 146 -7.08 -4.09 -7.88
N SER A 147 -7.01 -3.13 -6.96
CA SER A 147 -6.76 -1.73 -7.28
C SER A 147 -5.38 -1.53 -7.91
N ALA A 148 -4.34 -2.21 -7.40
CA ALA A 148 -3.00 -2.16 -7.95
C ALA A 148 -2.93 -2.72 -9.37
N VAL A 149 -3.57 -3.87 -9.62
CA VAL A 149 -3.68 -4.47 -10.96
C VAL A 149 -4.40 -3.52 -11.92
N LYS A 150 -5.52 -2.92 -11.49
CA LYS A 150 -6.28 -1.98 -12.32
C LYS A 150 -5.42 -0.76 -12.70
N GLN A 151 -4.68 -0.17 -11.76
CA GLN A 151 -3.81 0.96 -12.07
C GLN A 151 -2.66 0.58 -13.00
N ARG A 152 -2.06 -0.61 -12.81
CA ARG A 152 -1.01 -1.09 -13.71
C ARG A 152 -1.51 -1.27 -15.13
N ARG A 153 -2.74 -1.76 -15.30
CA ARG A 153 -3.38 -1.89 -16.61
C ARG A 153 -3.56 -0.54 -17.30
N VAL A 154 -4.06 0.46 -16.57
CA VAL A 154 -4.21 1.83 -17.11
C VAL A 154 -2.85 2.39 -17.55
N LEU A 155 -1.81 2.25 -16.73
CA LEU A 155 -0.46 2.70 -17.10
C LEU A 155 0.09 1.99 -18.35
N PHE A 156 -0.25 0.72 -18.55
CA PHE A 156 0.14 -0.01 -19.75
C PHE A 156 -0.59 0.52 -20.99
N GLU A 157 -1.90 0.72 -20.88
CA GLU A 157 -2.74 1.32 -21.94
C GLU A 157 -2.30 2.75 -22.29
N GLU A 158 -1.71 3.50 -21.36
CA GLU A 158 -1.15 4.85 -21.61
C GLU A 158 0.22 4.83 -22.30
N VAL A 159 1.02 3.77 -22.15
CA VAL A 159 2.39 3.67 -22.69
C VAL A 159 2.43 3.09 -24.10
N GLU A 160 1.52 2.16 -24.43
CA GLU A 160 1.45 1.49 -25.74
C GLU A 160 1.46 2.50 -26.92
N PRO A 161 0.69 3.61 -26.92
CA PRO A 161 0.73 4.57 -28.03
C PRO A 161 2.05 5.34 -28.16
N LEU A 162 2.81 5.49 -27.06
CA LEU A 162 4.12 6.16 -27.10
C LEU A 162 5.18 5.26 -27.72
N GLU A 163 5.12 3.95 -27.46
CA GLU A 163 6.00 2.96 -28.07
C GLU A 163 5.78 2.92 -29.59
N ASP A 164 4.53 2.89 -30.03
CA ASP A 164 4.17 2.95 -31.46
C ASP A 164 4.69 4.23 -32.13
N LEU A 165 4.63 5.37 -31.44
CA LEU A 165 5.11 6.65 -31.95
C LEU A 165 6.64 6.66 -32.10
N VAL A 166 7.38 6.13 -31.12
CA VAL A 166 8.83 5.98 -31.21
C VAL A 166 9.22 5.06 -32.37
N ILE A 167 8.54 3.93 -32.54
CA ILE A 167 8.78 3.01 -33.67
C ILE A 167 8.55 3.71 -35.01
N ALA A 168 7.50 4.52 -35.12
CA ALA A 168 7.20 5.29 -36.32
C ALA A 168 8.28 6.37 -36.59
N GLU A 169 8.74 7.08 -35.55
CA GLU A 169 9.81 8.07 -35.65
C GLU A 169 11.14 7.43 -36.08
N GLU A 170 11.54 6.31 -35.47
CA GLU A 170 12.75 5.57 -35.82
C GLU A 170 12.71 5.03 -37.26
N SER A 171 11.54 4.55 -37.68
CA SER A 171 11.30 4.11 -39.06
C SER A 171 11.41 5.27 -40.06
N ALA A 172 10.84 6.44 -39.73
CA ALA A 172 10.92 7.64 -40.55
C ALA A 172 12.35 8.16 -40.67
N ALA A 173 13.10 8.22 -39.57
CA ALA A 173 14.51 8.62 -39.55
C ALA A 173 15.38 7.69 -40.42
N SER A 174 15.14 6.38 -40.33
CA SER A 174 15.83 5.38 -41.16
C SER A 174 15.58 5.60 -42.66
N CYS A 175 14.34 5.95 -43.05
CA CYS A 175 13.99 6.27 -44.43
C CYS A 175 14.67 7.55 -44.97
N ILE A 176 14.94 8.52 -44.10
CA ILE A 176 15.63 9.77 -44.47
C ILE A 176 17.12 9.49 -44.70
N SER A 177 17.75 8.68 -43.84
CA SER A 177 19.17 8.33 -43.95
C SER A 177 19.53 7.54 -45.22
N LEU A 178 18.59 6.73 -45.73
CA LEU A 178 18.75 5.96 -46.98
C LEU A 178 18.65 6.82 -48.25
N LYS A 179 18.04 8.02 -48.19
CA LYS A 179 17.92 8.93 -49.34
C LYS A 179 19.14 9.83 -49.55
N GLN A 180 20.09 9.82 -48.61
CA GLN A 180 21.31 10.65 -48.66
C GLN A 180 22.54 9.87 -49.13
N GLN A 181 22.38 8.59 -49.48
CA GLN A 181 23.40 7.76 -50.15
C GLN A 181 23.06 7.61 -51.64
#